data_AF-A0A4Q4V756-F1
#
_entry.id   AF-A0A4Q4V756-F1
#
_cell.length_a   1.000
_cell.length_b   1.000
_cell.length_c   1.000
_cell.angle_alpha   90.00
_cell.angle_beta   90.00
_cell.angle_gamma   90.00
#
_symmetry.space_group_name_H-M   'P 1'
#
loop_
_entity.id
_entity.type
_entity.pdbx_description
1 polymer ?
#
loop_
_entity_poly.entity_id
_entity_poly.type
_entity_poly.pdbx_seq_one_letter_code
_entity_poly.pdbx_strand_id
1 'polypeptide(L)'
;MHMNLFKLAAALAAFAPIADAHMIMKTPKPFGGPELDNSPLTSGNFPCKVKGDPATFYNAGGLDNTMAIGEVQTLSFTGSAVHGGGSCQLAITKDLVPSASTSWQVILSIEGGCPSKSGQSADTYGFKIPDSVAPGRYVFAWTWISKLAGQPEYYMNCAPITVTGGGSKRSEANKTLAVATRGELPELFVANLADINSCKTSPSTDPEFPNPGPNVERPGTNSNFAKVEGTNCVPKDATDSGPGSGGNGGPGSGGSPPATSSAAPAASSSSAAAPTSSLGFVTSVIDAPSSSAPAATVSSAAPSSTSAAADSNPTGGPSSGSTGALSGPCDSEGMFNCDGTSYQQCASGAWTAMQPLPAVLTDSRINLMIHPVLIGAINAGSGNKPPWTVPAKATYGDLDFERAKRAVGLPELSVPGNLMVLGRTQIPLRTLHYIRDHFPAGAYLTTFHYLFHAFWALHIDLMSAEGVERALGEIPSGFAGKGTGDAARPLFTPAQVGDVLRAAGSQTYKDALKKGTDEALRRGAFGCPWLWVTNAEGKAEPFFGSDRWHYIYEFLGLPYQDVALLPPRKPEVADSKL
;
A
#
# COMPACT_ATOMS: atom_id res chain seq x y z
N MET A 1 -9.99 -42.85 -5.14
CA MET A 1 -8.73 -43.04 -4.38
C MET A 1 -7.74 -42.02 -4.92
N HIS A 2 -7.58 -40.86 -4.28
CA HIS A 2 -6.72 -40.56 -3.12
C HIS A 2 -5.21 -40.68 -3.41
N MET A 3 -4.54 -39.55 -3.16
CA MET A 3 -3.10 -39.23 -3.10
C MET A 3 -2.39 -38.84 -4.41
N ASN A 4 -1.60 -37.76 -4.48
CA ASN A 4 -0.85 -37.14 -3.38
C ASN A 4 -0.59 -35.62 -3.57
N LEU A 5 -1.35 -34.80 -2.83
CA LEU A 5 -1.25 -33.33 -2.75
C LEU A 5 -0.08 -32.84 -1.86
N PHE A 6 0.78 -33.73 -1.37
CA PHE A 6 1.75 -33.41 -0.30
C PHE A 6 3.16 -33.02 -0.75
N LYS A 7 3.46 -32.95 -2.06
CA LYS A 7 4.81 -32.57 -2.55
C LYS A 7 4.91 -31.19 -3.22
N LEU A 8 3.80 -30.46 -3.38
CA LEU A 8 3.83 -29.07 -3.85
C LEU A 8 3.95 -28.05 -2.69
N ALA A 9 3.73 -28.48 -1.46
CA ALA A 9 3.78 -27.61 -0.27
C ALA A 9 5.21 -27.37 0.26
N ALA A 10 6.20 -28.21 -0.06
CA ALA A 10 7.54 -28.11 0.52
C ALA A 10 8.53 -27.26 -0.30
N ALA A 11 8.21 -26.91 -1.56
CA ALA A 11 9.07 -26.05 -2.39
C ALA A 11 8.55 -24.61 -2.54
N LEU A 12 7.31 -24.32 -2.14
CA LEU A 12 6.75 -22.95 -2.10
C LEU A 12 6.99 -22.23 -0.76
N ALA A 13 7.43 -22.93 0.29
CA ALA A 13 7.70 -22.32 1.60
C ALA A 13 9.09 -21.68 1.73
N ALA A 14 9.97 -21.84 0.73
CA ALA A 14 11.37 -21.37 0.80
C ALA A 14 11.67 -20.11 -0.04
N PHE A 15 10.71 -19.55 -0.79
CA PHE A 15 10.93 -18.36 -1.64
C PHE A 15 9.76 -17.36 -1.62
N ALA A 16 9.15 -17.15 -0.47
CA ALA A 16 8.44 -15.91 -0.19
C ALA A 16 9.24 -15.14 0.85
N PRO A 17 10.07 -14.15 0.49
CA PRO A 17 10.24 -13.04 1.39
C PRO A 17 8.86 -12.37 1.44
N ILE A 18 8.05 -12.74 2.44
CA ILE A 18 6.98 -11.88 2.91
C ILE A 18 7.72 -10.58 3.22
N ALA A 19 7.44 -9.51 2.48
CA ALA A 19 7.88 -8.19 2.88
C ALA A 19 7.09 -7.86 4.16
N ASP A 20 7.56 -8.38 5.29
CA ASP A 20 6.98 -8.23 6.62
C ASP A 20 7.33 -6.80 7.04
N ALA A 21 6.39 -5.89 6.76
CA ALA A 21 6.59 -4.46 6.86
C ALA A 21 5.80 -3.86 8.01
N HIS A 22 6.11 -4.26 9.25
CA HIS A 22 5.37 -3.82 10.45
C HIS A 22 6.32 -3.63 11.64
N MET A 23 5.79 -3.29 12.82
CA MET A 23 6.56 -2.87 13.99
C MET A 23 6.62 -3.95 15.07
N ILE A 24 7.79 -4.05 15.71
CA ILE A 24 8.06 -4.86 16.90
C ILE A 24 8.51 -3.91 18.03
N MET A 25 8.05 -4.16 19.24
CA MET A 25 8.54 -3.52 20.45
C MET A 25 10.02 -3.86 20.68
N LYS A 26 10.86 -2.83 20.75
CA LYS A 26 12.30 -2.96 21.03
C LYS A 26 12.61 -2.80 22.52
N THR A 27 11.96 -1.82 23.15
CA THR A 27 12.09 -1.54 24.58
C THR A 27 10.68 -1.35 25.15
N PRO A 28 10.28 -2.05 26.22
CA PRO A 28 11.01 -3.15 26.87
C PRO A 28 11.31 -4.32 25.92
N LYS A 29 12.35 -5.10 26.23
CA LYS A 29 12.77 -6.26 25.42
C LYS A 29 11.69 -7.34 25.48
N PRO A 30 11.08 -7.73 24.34
CA PRO A 30 9.97 -8.68 24.34
C PRO A 30 10.43 -10.14 24.49
N PHE A 31 9.49 -11.01 24.84
CA PHE A 31 9.58 -12.45 24.65
C PHE A 31 9.69 -12.82 23.16
N GLY A 32 10.02 -14.08 22.86
CA GLY A 32 10.12 -14.59 21.48
C GLY A 32 11.45 -14.28 20.77
N GLY A 33 12.26 -13.35 21.28
CA GLY A 33 13.62 -13.12 20.79
C GLY A 33 13.68 -12.89 19.27
N PRO A 34 14.67 -13.47 18.55
CA PRO A 34 14.78 -13.35 17.09
C PRO A 34 13.61 -13.95 16.30
N GLU A 35 12.79 -14.81 16.91
CA GLU A 35 11.67 -15.49 16.24
C GLU A 35 10.36 -14.69 16.29
N LEU A 36 10.34 -13.60 17.08
CA LEU A 36 9.22 -12.66 17.09
C LEU A 36 9.16 -11.94 15.74
N ASP A 37 8.10 -12.24 14.97
CA ASP A 37 7.82 -11.56 13.71
C ASP A 37 7.05 -10.26 13.92
N ASN A 38 6.97 -9.45 12.87
CA ASN A 38 6.31 -8.15 12.93
C ASN A 38 4.85 -8.19 12.47
N SER A 39 4.32 -9.34 12.02
CA SER A 39 2.95 -9.48 11.54
C SER A 39 1.89 -9.16 12.62
N PRO A 40 0.66 -8.78 12.25
CA PRO A 40 -0.44 -8.63 13.20
C PRO A 40 -0.82 -9.97 13.87
N LEU A 41 -1.62 -9.90 14.93
CA LEU A 41 -2.23 -11.08 15.55
C LEU A 41 -3.33 -11.68 14.67
N THR A 42 -3.51 -12.98 14.82
CA THR A 42 -4.76 -13.69 14.53
C THR A 42 -5.40 -14.10 15.85
N SER A 43 -6.66 -14.50 15.84
CA SER A 43 -7.27 -15.01 17.08
C SER A 43 -6.55 -16.24 17.64
N GLY A 44 -5.92 -17.05 16.78
CA GLY A 44 -5.22 -18.28 17.18
C GLY A 44 -3.86 -18.07 17.86
N ASN A 45 -3.28 -16.87 17.79
CA ASN A 45 -2.01 -16.55 18.45
C ASN A 45 -2.12 -15.39 19.46
N PHE A 46 -3.35 -15.02 19.83
CA PHE A 46 -3.59 -14.10 20.93
C PHE A 46 -3.56 -14.84 22.28
N PRO A 47 -2.92 -14.28 23.33
CA PRO A 47 -2.13 -13.03 23.35
C PRO A 47 -0.66 -13.26 22.98
N CYS A 48 0.10 -12.16 22.87
CA CYS A 48 1.58 -12.16 22.85
C CYS A 48 2.28 -12.84 21.66
N LYS A 49 1.56 -13.37 20.66
CA LYS A 49 2.13 -14.08 19.50
C LYS A 49 2.95 -15.31 19.92
N VAL A 50 2.45 -16.07 20.88
CA VAL A 50 3.14 -17.28 21.36
C VAL A 50 3.41 -18.23 20.19
N LYS A 51 4.68 -18.61 20.02
CA LYS A 51 5.13 -19.65 19.10
C LYS A 51 5.68 -20.82 19.91
N GLY A 52 5.29 -22.04 19.54
CA GLY A 52 5.74 -23.25 20.24
C GLY A 52 5.11 -23.41 21.63
N ASP A 53 5.87 -23.95 22.57
CA ASP A 53 5.41 -24.23 23.93
C ASP A 53 5.40 -22.95 24.79
N PRO A 54 4.23 -22.51 25.29
CA PRO A 54 4.11 -21.35 26.19
C PRO A 54 5.07 -21.40 27.38
N ALA A 55 5.33 -22.58 27.96
CA ALA A 55 6.20 -22.73 29.12
C ALA A 55 7.65 -22.32 28.81
N THR A 56 8.07 -22.44 27.55
CA THR A 56 9.39 -22.02 27.07
C THR A 56 9.38 -20.60 26.51
N PHE A 57 8.30 -20.20 25.82
CA PHE A 57 8.17 -18.88 25.22
C PHE A 57 8.23 -17.74 26.25
N TYR A 58 7.58 -17.93 27.40
CA TYR A 58 7.55 -16.93 28.48
C TYR A 58 8.76 -17.00 29.43
N ASN A 59 9.85 -17.63 29.00
CA ASN A 59 11.09 -17.64 29.76
C ASN A 59 11.71 -16.22 29.80
N ALA A 60 11.89 -15.68 31.00
CA ALA A 60 12.52 -14.37 31.21
C ALA A 60 14.06 -14.40 31.18
N GLY A 61 14.68 -15.57 31.00
CA GLY A 61 16.13 -15.74 30.99
C GLY A 61 16.80 -14.84 29.96
N GLY A 62 17.69 -13.96 30.41
CA GLY A 62 18.42 -13.01 29.55
C GLY A 62 17.64 -11.74 29.17
N LEU A 63 16.39 -11.59 29.63
CA LEU A 63 15.56 -10.41 29.43
C LEU A 63 15.48 -9.60 30.74
N ASP A 64 16.28 -8.55 30.85
CA ASP A 64 16.20 -7.60 31.96
C ASP A 64 15.41 -6.35 31.54
N ASN A 65 14.21 -6.23 32.11
CA ASN A 65 13.35 -5.06 32.02
C ASN A 65 12.90 -4.65 33.43
N THR A 66 13.83 -4.16 34.23
CA THR A 66 13.54 -3.62 35.57
C THR A 66 12.99 -2.19 35.47
N MET A 67 11.85 -1.93 36.12
CA MET A 67 11.13 -0.65 36.05
C MET A 67 10.75 -0.18 37.46
N ALA A 68 11.22 0.99 37.88
CA ALA A 68 10.80 1.57 39.16
C ALA A 68 9.47 2.33 39.01
N ILE A 69 8.62 2.20 40.02
CA ILE A 69 7.38 2.96 40.14
C ILE A 69 7.67 4.48 40.08
N GLY A 70 6.89 5.20 39.27
CA GLY A 70 6.99 6.65 39.10
C GLY A 70 8.13 7.17 38.21
N GLU A 71 9.12 6.33 37.88
CA GLU A 71 10.21 6.69 36.97
C GLU A 71 9.81 6.56 35.50
N VAL A 72 10.32 7.47 34.66
CA VAL A 72 10.07 7.44 33.21
C VAL A 72 10.82 6.26 32.59
N GLN A 73 10.05 5.32 32.05
CA GLN A 73 10.48 4.19 31.26
C GLN A 73 10.41 4.52 29.77
N THR A 74 11.18 3.79 28.96
CA THR A 74 11.25 4.00 27.50
C THR A 74 10.44 2.94 26.77
N LEU A 75 9.55 3.39 25.88
CA LEU A 75 8.92 2.58 24.85
C LEU A 75 9.53 2.93 23.48
N SER A 76 10.05 1.94 22.76
CA SER A 76 10.64 2.12 21.42
C SER A 76 10.41 0.90 20.55
N PHE A 77 10.61 1.05 19.24
CA PHE A 77 10.24 0.04 18.26
C PHE A 77 11.35 -0.21 17.24
N THR A 78 11.32 -1.40 16.63
CA THR A 78 12.04 -1.74 15.41
C THR A 78 11.05 -2.23 14.38
N GLY A 79 11.23 -1.87 13.12
CA GLY A 79 10.32 -2.28 12.06
C GLY A 79 10.50 -1.44 10.82
N SER A 80 9.69 -1.70 9.82
CA SER A 80 9.83 -1.13 8.47
C SER A 80 8.62 -0.32 8.02
N ALA A 81 7.51 -0.32 8.77
CA ALA A 81 6.39 0.60 8.53
C ALA A 81 5.58 0.92 9.79
N VAL A 82 5.27 2.21 9.95
CA VAL A 82 4.49 2.73 11.10
C VAL A 82 3.01 2.97 10.77
N HIS A 83 2.57 2.66 9.55
CA HIS A 83 1.17 2.73 9.10
C HIS A 83 0.45 4.05 9.45
N GLY A 84 1.12 5.20 9.28
CA GLY A 84 0.54 6.50 9.59
C GLY A 84 0.25 6.75 11.07
N GLY A 85 0.76 5.91 11.98
CA GLY A 85 0.44 5.92 13.39
C GLY A 85 -0.70 4.96 13.72
N GLY A 86 -1.71 5.46 14.45
CA GLY A 86 -2.73 4.64 15.10
C GLY A 86 -2.74 4.87 16.61
N SER A 87 -3.44 3.97 17.32
CA SER A 87 -3.57 4.01 18.77
C SER A 87 -2.95 2.78 19.42
N CYS A 88 -2.40 2.94 20.61
CA CYS A 88 -1.75 1.89 21.40
C CYS A 88 -2.26 1.86 22.83
N GLN A 89 -2.23 0.69 23.47
CA GLN A 89 -2.29 0.58 24.92
C GLN A 89 -1.06 -0.12 25.46
N LEU A 90 -0.62 0.32 26.64
CA LEU A 90 0.36 -0.37 27.47
C LEU A 90 -0.38 -0.98 28.64
N ALA A 91 -0.25 -2.29 28.82
CA ALA A 91 -0.94 -3.01 29.89
C ALA A 91 -0.02 -4.00 30.61
N ILE A 92 -0.39 -4.37 31.82
CA ILE A 92 0.35 -5.34 32.64
C ILE A 92 -0.57 -6.43 33.19
N THR A 93 -0.03 -7.61 33.42
CA THR A 93 -0.72 -8.69 34.13
C THR A 93 0.23 -9.45 35.07
N LYS A 94 -0.31 -9.99 36.15
CA LYS A 94 0.43 -10.90 37.06
C LYS A 94 0.49 -12.34 36.54
N ASP A 95 -0.32 -12.66 35.54
CA ASP A 95 -0.23 -13.93 34.85
C ASP A 95 1.09 -13.99 34.06
N LEU A 96 2.01 -14.84 34.52
CA LEU A 96 3.33 -14.96 33.90
C LEU A 96 3.31 -15.83 32.64
N VAL A 97 2.19 -16.48 32.34
CA VAL A 97 1.96 -17.27 31.13
C VAL A 97 0.58 -16.90 30.53
N PRO A 98 0.41 -15.67 30.02
CA PRO A 98 -0.88 -15.20 29.53
C PRO A 98 -1.52 -16.11 28.48
N SER A 99 -2.83 -16.24 28.59
CA SER A 99 -3.76 -16.96 27.73
C SER A 99 -4.82 -16.02 27.16
N ALA A 100 -5.68 -16.51 26.26
CA ALA A 100 -6.72 -15.70 25.63
C ALA A 100 -7.73 -15.09 26.62
N SER A 101 -7.85 -15.66 27.83
CA SER A 101 -8.72 -15.17 28.90
C SER A 101 -7.99 -14.42 30.01
N THR A 102 -6.70 -14.15 29.84
CA THR A 102 -5.93 -13.39 30.82
C THR A 102 -6.44 -11.96 30.89
N SER A 103 -6.71 -11.50 32.11
CA SER A 103 -7.03 -10.11 32.41
C SER A 103 -5.76 -9.28 32.51
N TRP A 104 -5.86 -8.06 32.00
CA TRP A 104 -4.79 -7.07 31.92
C TRP A 104 -5.24 -5.77 32.58
N GLN A 105 -4.26 -4.97 33.00
CA GLN A 105 -4.46 -3.65 33.59
C GLN A 105 -3.78 -2.62 32.71
N VAL A 106 -4.55 -1.76 32.04
CA VAL A 106 -4.00 -0.69 31.18
C VAL A 106 -3.39 0.40 32.04
N ILE A 107 -2.10 0.68 31.82
CA ILE A 107 -1.35 1.73 32.53
C ILE A 107 -1.21 3.02 31.72
N LEU A 108 -1.32 2.94 30.38
CA LEU A 108 -1.28 4.09 29.48
C LEU A 108 -2.05 3.77 28.19
N SER A 109 -2.89 4.70 27.75
CA SER A 109 -3.44 4.73 26.39
C SER A 109 -2.81 5.85 25.58
N ILE A 110 -2.36 5.55 24.37
CA ILE A 110 -1.87 6.55 23.41
C ILE A 110 -2.85 6.54 22.24
N GLU A 111 -3.73 7.52 22.16
CA GLU A 111 -4.75 7.61 21.13
C GLU A 111 -4.27 8.54 20.01
N GLY A 112 -3.98 7.97 18.85
CA GLY A 112 -3.43 8.68 17.71
C GLY A 112 -1.95 9.05 17.88
N GLY A 113 -1.17 8.76 16.85
CA GLY A 113 0.25 9.05 16.84
C GLY A 113 1.12 8.02 17.54
N CYS A 114 0.71 6.75 17.60
CA CYS A 114 1.52 5.61 18.02
C CYS A 114 1.58 4.54 16.90
N PRO A 115 2.74 3.96 16.55
CA PRO A 115 4.09 4.20 17.08
C PRO A 115 4.82 5.37 16.40
N SER A 116 4.10 6.23 15.66
CA SER A 116 4.65 7.42 15.03
C SER A 116 3.73 8.61 15.21
N LYS A 117 4.22 9.69 15.80
CA LYS A 117 3.51 10.95 16.02
C LYS A 117 3.25 11.68 14.70
N SER A 118 4.21 11.62 13.80
CA SER A 118 4.14 12.22 12.45
C SER A 118 3.49 11.30 11.40
N GLY A 119 3.37 10.02 11.71
CA GLY A 119 2.96 8.96 10.79
C GLY A 119 4.06 8.50 9.82
N GLN A 120 5.30 9.01 9.96
CA GLN A 120 6.39 8.77 9.02
C GLN A 120 7.44 7.77 9.51
N SER A 121 7.86 7.91 10.77
CA SER A 121 8.92 7.10 11.38
C SER A 121 8.61 6.79 12.83
N ALA A 122 9.10 5.66 13.34
CA ALA A 122 8.82 5.25 14.70
C ALA A 122 9.43 6.23 15.71
N ASP A 123 8.61 6.68 16.64
CA ASP A 123 9.01 7.56 17.73
C ASP A 123 9.41 6.75 18.97
N THR A 124 10.05 7.45 19.91
CA THR A 124 10.28 6.95 21.27
C THR A 124 9.32 7.66 22.23
N TYR A 125 8.73 6.89 23.14
CA TYR A 125 7.75 7.37 24.11
C TYR A 125 8.27 7.15 25.52
N GLY A 126 7.96 8.09 26.41
CA GLY A 126 8.13 7.92 27.84
C GLY A 126 6.84 7.38 28.43
N PHE A 127 6.91 6.42 29.35
CA PHE A 127 5.75 6.01 30.15
C PHE A 127 6.18 5.78 31.60
N LYS A 128 5.23 5.66 32.53
CA LYS A 128 5.53 5.39 33.95
C LYS A 128 4.73 4.20 34.43
N ILE A 129 5.30 3.45 35.38
CA ILE A 129 4.52 2.51 36.18
C ILE A 129 3.78 3.32 37.26
N PRO A 130 2.44 3.31 37.30
CA PRO A 130 1.67 4.08 38.28
C PRO A 130 1.90 3.63 39.74
N ASP A 131 1.70 4.54 40.69
CA ASP A 131 1.86 4.25 42.13
C ASP A 131 0.89 3.19 42.67
N SER A 132 -0.22 2.95 41.96
CA SER A 132 -1.20 1.91 42.26
C SER A 132 -0.70 0.49 41.93
N VAL A 133 0.37 0.36 41.14
CA VAL A 133 0.98 -0.93 40.81
C VAL A 133 1.93 -1.37 41.93
N ALA A 134 1.72 -2.58 42.46
CA ALA A 134 2.59 -3.15 43.48
C ALA A 134 3.94 -3.61 42.88
N PRO A 135 5.05 -3.52 43.62
CA PRO A 135 6.30 -4.17 43.22
C PRO A 135 6.13 -5.68 43.01
N GLY A 136 6.79 -6.24 42.00
CA GLY A 136 6.68 -7.65 41.65
C GLY A 136 6.99 -7.95 40.19
N ARG A 137 6.80 -9.21 39.80
CA ARG A 137 6.96 -9.66 38.41
C ARG A 137 5.64 -9.57 37.67
N TYR A 138 5.69 -9.08 36.43
CA TYR A 138 4.55 -8.93 35.55
C TYR A 138 4.93 -9.29 34.12
N VAL A 139 3.91 -9.55 33.30
CA VAL A 139 4.03 -9.46 31.84
C VAL A 139 3.49 -8.11 31.40
N PHE A 140 4.30 -7.37 30.67
CA PHE A 140 3.93 -6.12 30.00
C PHE A 140 3.47 -6.42 28.58
N ALA A 141 2.44 -5.73 28.10
CA ALA A 141 1.98 -5.77 26.72
C ALA A 141 1.99 -4.38 26.12
N TRP A 142 2.60 -4.26 24.94
CA TRP A 142 2.31 -3.18 24.00
C TRP A 142 1.32 -3.71 22.98
N THR A 143 0.19 -3.03 22.82
CA THR A 143 -0.76 -3.27 21.74
C THR A 143 -0.83 -2.08 20.81
N TRP A 144 -1.14 -2.34 19.54
CA TRP A 144 -1.26 -1.29 18.53
C TRP A 144 -2.32 -1.64 17.50
N ILE A 145 -3.14 -0.66 17.15
CA ILE A 145 -4.07 -0.72 16.02
C ILE A 145 -3.62 0.35 15.05
N SER A 146 -3.07 -0.11 13.93
CA SER A 146 -2.52 0.73 12.88
C SER A 146 -3.58 1.56 12.20
N LYS A 147 -3.30 2.84 11.98
CA LYS A 147 -4.21 3.75 11.26
C LYS A 147 -4.40 3.32 9.81
N LEU A 148 -3.30 3.16 9.07
CA LEU A 148 -3.31 2.90 7.63
C LEU A 148 -2.94 1.44 7.34
N ALA A 149 -3.90 0.54 7.53
CA ALA A 149 -3.79 -0.87 7.11
C ALA A 149 -4.88 -1.21 6.07
N GLY A 150 -4.57 -2.14 5.18
CA GLY A 150 -5.51 -2.59 4.14
C GLY A 150 -6.74 -3.31 4.69
N GLN A 151 -6.69 -3.76 5.95
CA GLN A 151 -7.78 -4.26 6.78
C GLN A 151 -7.51 -3.85 8.24
N PRO A 152 -8.53 -3.79 9.12
CA PRO A 152 -8.32 -3.56 10.54
C PRO A 152 -7.45 -4.67 11.16
N GLU A 153 -6.31 -4.26 11.73
CA GLU A 153 -5.32 -5.15 12.34
C GLU A 153 -5.25 -4.95 13.85
N TYR A 154 -4.61 -5.88 14.56
CA TYR A 154 -4.34 -5.77 15.99
C TYR A 154 -2.95 -6.36 16.28
N TYR A 155 -2.03 -5.54 16.75
CA TYR A 155 -0.66 -5.93 17.08
C TYR A 155 -0.51 -6.10 18.58
N MET A 156 0.33 -7.05 19.00
CA MET A 156 0.70 -7.21 20.41
C MET A 156 2.10 -7.80 20.53
N ASN A 157 2.95 -7.18 21.35
CA ASN A 157 4.18 -7.80 21.84
C ASN A 157 4.21 -7.75 23.36
N CYS A 158 4.72 -8.82 23.96
CA CYS A 158 4.79 -8.95 25.41
C CYS A 158 6.23 -9.03 25.90
N ALA A 159 6.51 -8.50 27.09
CA ALA A 159 7.82 -8.52 27.73
C ALA A 159 7.71 -8.93 29.21
N PRO A 160 8.69 -9.67 29.76
CA PRO A 160 8.78 -9.84 31.21
C PRO A 160 9.25 -8.53 31.82
N ILE A 161 8.60 -8.04 32.87
CA ILE A 161 9.06 -6.87 33.62
C ILE A 161 9.16 -7.17 35.11
N THR A 162 10.11 -6.51 35.77
CA THR A 162 10.21 -6.51 37.24
C THR A 162 9.97 -5.10 37.74
N VAL A 163 8.86 -4.91 38.45
CA VAL A 163 8.49 -3.62 39.05
C VAL A 163 9.13 -3.51 40.43
N THR A 164 9.89 -2.43 40.66
CA THR A 164 10.52 -2.12 41.96
C THR A 164 9.87 -0.91 42.62
N GLY A 165 10.07 -0.77 43.95
CA GLY A 165 9.64 0.45 44.65
C GLY A 165 10.33 1.70 44.10
N GLY A 166 9.64 2.84 44.12
CA GLY A 166 10.19 4.13 43.72
C GLY A 166 11.22 4.68 44.72
N GLY A 167 12.14 5.53 44.24
CA GLY A 167 13.21 6.13 45.05
C GLY A 167 12.78 7.23 46.04
N SER A 168 11.52 7.66 46.02
CA SER A 168 10.97 8.64 46.96
C SER A 168 10.35 7.96 48.18
N LYS A 169 10.60 8.52 49.38
CA LYS A 169 10.10 8.00 50.67
C LYS A 169 8.59 7.79 50.61
N ARG A 170 8.15 6.53 50.50
CA ARG A 170 6.76 6.13 50.74
C ARG A 170 6.37 6.61 52.14
N SER A 171 5.34 7.45 52.26
CA SER A 171 4.72 7.70 53.56
C SER A 171 4.15 6.37 54.08
N GLU A 172 4.27 6.14 55.39
CA GLU A 172 3.83 4.89 56.04
C GLU A 172 2.34 4.57 55.80
N ALA A 173 1.54 5.55 55.35
CA ALA A 173 0.13 5.40 54.99
C ALA A 173 -0.12 4.51 53.75
N ASN A 174 0.88 4.28 52.88
CA ASN A 174 0.72 3.52 51.63
C ASN A 174 1.28 2.08 51.67
N LYS A 175 1.74 1.58 52.82
CA LYS A 175 2.20 0.18 52.95
C LYS A 175 1.06 -0.84 52.90
N THR A 176 -0.18 -0.41 53.10
CA THR A 176 -1.40 -1.24 53.11
C THR A 176 -2.26 -1.10 51.87
N LEU A 177 -1.85 -0.30 50.87
CA LEU A 177 -2.54 -0.27 49.57
C LEU A 177 -2.26 -1.58 48.83
N ALA A 178 -3.20 -2.50 49.02
CA ALA A 178 -3.38 -3.69 48.22
C ALA A 178 -3.31 -3.34 46.72
N VAL A 179 -2.85 -4.32 45.93
CA VAL A 179 -3.03 -4.45 44.47
C VAL A 179 -4.08 -3.49 43.94
N ALA A 180 -3.73 -2.61 42.98
CA ALA A 180 -4.68 -1.78 42.25
C ALA A 180 -5.97 -2.58 42.04
N THR A 181 -7.05 -2.17 42.70
CA THR A 181 -8.34 -2.77 42.44
C THR A 181 -8.66 -2.47 40.98
N ARG A 182 -9.32 -3.42 40.29
CA ARG A 182 -9.72 -3.28 38.87
C ARG A 182 -10.47 -1.97 38.55
N GLY A 183 -10.93 -1.25 39.58
CA GLY A 183 -11.57 0.06 39.44
C GLY A 183 -10.65 1.23 39.10
N GLU A 184 -9.33 1.14 39.28
CA GLU A 184 -8.40 2.25 38.97
C GLU A 184 -7.75 2.15 37.58
N LEU A 185 -7.51 0.92 37.10
CA LEU A 185 -6.90 0.65 35.79
C LEU A 185 -7.85 -0.25 35.00
N PRO A 186 -8.33 0.17 33.82
CA PRO A 186 -9.31 -0.59 33.05
C PRO A 186 -8.69 -1.83 32.40
N GLU A 187 -9.57 -2.69 31.90
CA GLU A 187 -9.19 -3.87 31.12
C GLU A 187 -8.58 -3.49 29.77
N LEU A 188 -7.74 -4.36 29.20
CA LEU A 188 -7.12 -4.14 27.89
C LEU A 188 -8.18 -4.13 26.79
N PHE A 189 -8.13 -3.12 25.92
CA PHE A 189 -8.95 -3.08 24.73
C PHE A 189 -8.49 -4.11 23.69
N VAL A 190 -9.40 -4.95 23.20
CA VAL A 190 -9.17 -5.91 22.12
C VAL A 190 -10.23 -5.74 21.03
N ALA A 191 -9.81 -5.73 19.77
CA ALA A 191 -10.70 -5.66 18.61
C ALA A 191 -10.07 -6.37 17.40
N ASN A 192 -10.85 -6.52 16.33
CA ASN A 192 -10.43 -7.10 15.04
C ASN A 192 -10.05 -8.59 15.09
N LEU A 193 -10.17 -9.26 16.24
CA LEU A 193 -9.89 -10.68 16.44
C LEU A 193 -11.21 -11.45 16.64
N ALA A 194 -11.76 -12.02 15.57
CA ALA A 194 -13.12 -12.55 15.53
C ALA A 194 -13.44 -13.61 16.60
N ASP A 195 -12.50 -14.51 16.96
CA ASP A 195 -12.74 -15.54 17.98
C ASP A 195 -12.48 -15.06 19.42
N ILE A 196 -12.09 -13.80 19.60
CA ILE A 196 -11.89 -13.16 20.91
C ILE A 196 -13.12 -12.34 21.29
N ASN A 197 -13.54 -11.42 20.43
CA ASN A 197 -14.76 -10.64 20.58
C ASN A 197 -15.27 -10.12 19.22
N SER A 198 -16.44 -9.48 19.22
CA SER A 198 -17.06 -8.94 18.00
C SER A 198 -16.62 -7.52 17.65
N CYS A 199 -15.74 -6.90 18.43
CA CYS A 199 -15.42 -5.48 18.27
C CYS A 199 -14.60 -5.20 17.01
N LYS A 200 -14.92 -4.09 16.34
CA LYS A 200 -14.30 -3.66 15.09
C LYS A 200 -13.86 -2.21 15.17
N THR A 201 -12.68 -1.94 14.63
CA THR A 201 -12.21 -0.57 14.39
C THR A 201 -12.35 -0.22 12.93
N SER A 202 -12.62 1.05 12.64
CA SER A 202 -12.70 1.54 11.27
C SER A 202 -11.31 1.69 10.64
N PRO A 203 -11.11 1.26 9.38
CA PRO A 203 -9.87 1.54 8.65
C PRO A 203 -9.58 3.04 8.56
N SER A 204 -8.30 3.41 8.42
CA SER A 204 -7.85 4.80 8.24
C SER A 204 -8.15 5.73 9.43
N THR A 205 -8.39 5.18 10.62
CA THR A 205 -8.70 5.93 11.84
C THR A 205 -7.72 5.63 12.98
N ASP A 206 -7.64 6.55 13.93
CA ASP A 206 -7.00 6.38 15.22
C ASP A 206 -8.10 6.01 16.23
N PRO A 207 -8.27 4.74 16.62
CA PRO A 207 -9.39 4.34 17.47
C PRO A 207 -9.29 5.00 18.84
N GLU A 208 -10.41 5.55 19.31
CA GLU A 208 -10.59 6.00 20.69
C GLU A 208 -11.03 4.81 21.53
N PHE A 209 -10.28 4.49 22.58
CA PHE A 209 -10.59 3.34 23.40
C PHE A 209 -11.85 3.63 24.24
N PRO A 210 -12.82 2.70 24.33
CA PRO A 210 -14.01 2.89 25.16
C PRO A 210 -13.67 3.17 26.63
N ASN A 211 -12.61 2.53 27.15
CA ASN A 211 -12.10 2.72 28.51
C ASN A 211 -10.58 2.93 28.46
N PRO A 212 -10.11 4.17 28.19
CA PRO A 212 -8.69 4.45 27.98
C PRO A 212 -7.89 4.53 29.31
N GLY A 213 -8.59 4.60 30.45
CA GLY A 213 -7.99 4.72 31.77
C GLY A 213 -7.61 6.16 32.13
N PRO A 214 -7.00 6.39 33.30
CA PRO A 214 -6.68 7.73 33.79
C PRO A 214 -5.48 8.38 33.09
N ASN A 215 -4.64 7.59 32.41
CA ASN A 215 -3.44 8.07 31.72
C ASN A 215 -3.64 7.95 30.20
N VAL A 216 -3.92 9.09 29.56
CA VAL A 216 -4.18 9.15 28.10
C VAL A 216 -3.29 10.21 27.46
N GLU A 217 -2.59 9.83 26.39
CA GLU A 217 -1.82 10.75 25.56
C GLU A 217 -2.38 10.78 24.14
N ARG A 218 -2.34 11.96 23.49
CA ARG A 218 -2.74 12.16 22.09
C ARG A 218 -1.65 12.92 21.31
N PRO A 219 -0.47 12.31 21.09
CA PRO A 219 0.69 13.02 20.56
C PRO A 219 0.70 13.16 19.03
N GLY A 220 -0.24 12.55 18.32
CA GLY A 220 -0.31 12.59 16.85
C GLY A 220 -0.50 14.00 16.28
N THR A 221 0.27 14.34 15.25
CA THR A 221 0.14 15.63 14.56
C THR A 221 -0.94 15.63 13.48
N ASN A 222 -1.42 14.45 13.07
CA ASN A 222 -2.40 14.24 11.99
C ASN A 222 -3.41 13.14 12.39
N SER A 223 -4.01 13.23 13.57
CA SER A 223 -4.95 12.21 14.07
C SER A 223 -6.32 12.26 13.38
N ASN A 224 -6.94 11.10 13.18
CA ASN A 224 -8.29 10.90 12.63
C ASN A 224 -9.07 9.99 13.57
N PHE A 225 -9.62 10.55 14.65
CA PHE A 225 -10.23 9.77 15.71
C PHE A 225 -11.54 9.11 15.31
N ALA A 226 -11.76 7.87 15.73
CA ALA A 226 -13.02 7.18 15.54
C ALA A 226 -13.43 6.34 16.75
N LYS A 227 -14.75 6.23 16.96
CA LYS A 227 -15.31 5.30 17.93
C LYS A 227 -15.22 3.86 17.41
N VAL A 228 -15.10 2.94 18.35
CA VAL A 228 -15.07 1.50 18.09
C VAL A 228 -16.51 0.97 18.01
N GLU A 229 -16.74 0.03 17.09
CA GLU A 229 -17.99 -0.71 17.02
C GLU A 229 -17.94 -1.98 17.90
N GLY A 230 -19.03 -2.25 18.62
CA GLY A 230 -19.18 -3.42 19.48
C GLY A 230 -19.26 -3.07 20.97
N THR A 231 -19.49 -4.08 21.78
CA THR A 231 -19.54 -3.97 23.25
C THR A 231 -18.61 -5.02 23.87
N ASN A 232 -18.17 -4.78 25.10
CA ASN A 232 -17.22 -5.67 25.81
C ASN A 232 -15.96 -5.96 24.99
N CYS A 233 -15.32 -4.90 24.47
CA CYS A 233 -14.12 -4.97 23.62
C CYS A 233 -12.86 -5.28 24.44
N VAL A 234 -12.87 -6.41 25.15
CA VAL A 234 -11.86 -6.87 26.09
C VAL A 234 -11.43 -8.31 25.75
N PRO A 235 -10.41 -8.89 26.42
CA PRO A 235 -10.02 -10.28 26.23
C PRO A 235 -11.19 -11.26 26.47
N LYS A 236 -11.02 -12.49 26.02
CA LYS A 236 -12.06 -13.52 26.09
C LYS A 236 -12.46 -13.76 27.55
N ASP A 237 -13.76 -13.84 27.82
CA ASP A 237 -14.32 -14.06 29.16
C ASP A 237 -13.99 -12.98 30.21
N ALA A 238 -13.32 -11.88 29.80
CA ALA A 238 -13.14 -10.71 30.63
C ALA A 238 -14.38 -9.82 30.56
N THR A 239 -14.58 -9.04 31.63
CA THR A 239 -15.62 -8.02 31.71
C THR A 239 -14.97 -6.69 32.06
N ASP A 240 -15.31 -5.66 31.29
CA ASP A 240 -14.88 -4.31 31.61
C ASP A 240 -15.70 -3.79 32.81
N SER A 241 -15.00 -3.29 33.83
CA SER A 241 -15.62 -2.74 35.05
C SER A 241 -15.56 -1.20 35.08
N GLY A 242 -15.18 -0.56 33.98
CA GLY A 242 -15.09 0.90 33.87
C GLY A 242 -16.45 1.62 33.96
N PRO A 243 -16.48 2.89 34.40
CA PRO A 243 -17.70 3.67 34.47
C PRO A 243 -18.17 4.01 33.05
N GLY A 244 -19.03 3.16 32.50
CA GLY A 244 -19.59 3.31 31.16
C GLY A 244 -20.46 4.57 31.03
N SER A 245 -20.15 5.40 30.03
CA SER A 245 -21.08 6.41 29.54
C SER A 245 -22.12 5.73 28.65
N GLY A 246 -23.40 5.88 29.02
CA GLY A 246 -24.50 5.00 28.65
C GLY A 246 -25.05 5.08 27.22
N GLY A 247 -25.73 4.01 26.84
CA GLY A 247 -26.71 3.94 25.75
C GLY A 247 -27.90 3.08 26.19
N ASN A 248 -29.08 3.71 26.28
CA ASN A 248 -30.34 3.16 26.78
C ASN A 248 -30.85 1.92 26.01
N GLY A 249 -31.30 0.90 26.75
CA GLY A 249 -32.18 -0.18 26.27
C GLY A 249 -32.59 -1.10 27.42
N GLY A 250 -33.83 -0.96 27.91
CA GLY A 250 -34.39 -1.61 29.10
C GLY A 250 -34.64 -3.14 29.01
N PRO A 251 -35.23 -3.74 30.06
CA PRO A 251 -34.71 -4.98 30.67
C PRO A 251 -35.52 -6.25 30.36
N GLY A 252 -34.87 -7.41 30.47
CA GLY A 252 -35.50 -8.72 30.49
C GLY A 252 -34.74 -9.69 31.40
N SER A 253 -35.30 -9.94 32.58
CA SER A 253 -34.81 -10.80 33.66
C SER A 253 -34.78 -12.30 33.31
N GLY A 254 -33.88 -13.06 33.94
CA GLY A 254 -33.99 -14.53 34.01
C GLY A 254 -32.72 -15.19 34.57
N GLY A 255 -32.77 -15.66 35.82
CA GLY A 255 -31.63 -16.09 36.62
C GLY A 255 -30.99 -17.44 36.26
N SER A 256 -29.76 -17.63 36.74
CA SER A 256 -29.09 -18.93 36.92
C SER A 256 -29.75 -19.73 38.07
N PRO A 257 -29.58 -21.07 38.16
CA PRO A 257 -28.34 -21.69 38.67
C PRO A 257 -28.09 -23.13 38.10
N PRO A 258 -27.23 -23.99 38.69
CA PRO A 258 -25.77 -23.98 38.66
C PRO A 258 -25.15 -25.27 38.04
N ALA A 259 -23.82 -25.29 37.98
CA ALA A 259 -22.95 -26.32 37.41
C ALA A 259 -23.04 -27.72 38.04
N THR A 260 -22.77 -28.74 37.22
CA THR A 260 -22.31 -30.08 37.65
C THR A 260 -21.16 -30.58 36.80
N SER A 261 -20.09 -30.95 37.50
CA SER A 261 -18.89 -31.67 37.07
C SER A 261 -19.19 -33.08 36.55
N SER A 262 -18.49 -33.54 35.51
CA SER A 262 -18.08 -34.95 35.45
C SER A 262 -16.90 -35.20 34.52
N ALA A 263 -16.14 -36.22 34.89
CA ALA A 263 -14.79 -36.56 34.47
C ALA A 263 -14.66 -37.19 33.07
N ALA A 264 -13.41 -37.21 32.59
CA ALA A 264 -12.93 -37.92 31.41
C ALA A 264 -13.15 -39.44 31.46
N PRO A 265 -13.02 -40.11 30.30
CA PRO A 265 -12.07 -41.21 30.24
C PRO A 265 -11.15 -41.18 29.02
N ALA A 266 -10.04 -41.90 29.16
CA ALA A 266 -8.86 -41.91 28.33
C ALA A 266 -8.93 -42.80 27.08
N ALA A 267 -8.10 -42.40 26.11
CA ALA A 267 -7.29 -43.14 25.13
C ALA A 267 -7.65 -44.56 24.66
N SER A 268 -7.60 -44.72 23.34
CA SER A 268 -7.14 -45.96 22.70
C SER A 268 -6.30 -45.67 21.44
N SER A 269 -5.19 -46.38 21.39
CA SER A 269 -4.08 -46.33 20.44
C SER A 269 -4.34 -47.11 19.15
N SER A 270 -3.75 -46.71 18.03
CA SER A 270 -3.18 -47.65 17.06
C SER A 270 -2.14 -47.00 16.14
N SER A 271 -1.08 -47.75 15.92
CA SER A 271 0.17 -47.43 15.22
C SER A 271 0.28 -48.17 13.89
N ALA A 272 1.30 -47.80 13.10
CA ALA A 272 1.92 -48.50 11.95
C ALA A 272 1.24 -48.28 10.58
N ALA A 273 1.93 -48.17 9.44
CA ALA A 273 3.35 -48.15 9.06
C ALA A 273 3.48 -47.58 7.62
N ALA A 274 4.71 -47.25 7.23
CA ALA A 274 5.11 -46.81 5.88
C ALA A 274 5.08 -47.96 4.83
N PRO A 275 5.19 -47.61 3.53
CA PRO A 275 6.25 -48.26 2.73
C PRO A 275 6.99 -47.36 1.72
N THR A 276 8.11 -47.93 1.28
CA THR A 276 9.24 -47.51 0.43
C THR A 276 9.05 -47.70 -1.09
N SER A 277 9.87 -46.95 -1.87
CA SER A 277 10.44 -47.24 -3.23
C SER A 277 9.46 -47.31 -4.43
N SER A 278 9.78 -47.04 -5.71
CA SER A 278 11.02 -46.96 -6.51
C SER A 278 10.83 -46.14 -7.81
N LEU A 279 11.93 -45.95 -8.55
CA LEU A 279 12.17 -45.21 -9.80
C LEU A 279 11.38 -45.64 -11.05
N GLY A 280 11.20 -44.70 -11.99
CA GLY A 280 10.80 -44.97 -13.39
C GLY A 280 10.68 -43.69 -14.24
N PHE A 281 11.62 -43.49 -15.16
CA PHE A 281 11.67 -42.42 -16.18
C PHE A 281 10.82 -42.83 -17.41
N VAL A 282 10.00 -41.94 -17.97
CA VAL A 282 9.61 -41.95 -19.40
C VAL A 282 9.38 -40.51 -19.88
N THR A 283 10.08 -40.15 -20.95
CA THR A 283 10.01 -38.92 -21.75
C THR A 283 8.78 -38.88 -22.65
N SER A 284 8.17 -37.70 -22.87
CA SER A 284 7.49 -37.36 -24.13
C SER A 284 7.36 -35.86 -24.33
N VAL A 285 7.79 -35.42 -25.51
CA VAL A 285 7.75 -34.09 -26.12
C VAL A 285 6.52 -34.02 -27.01
N ILE A 286 5.79 -32.90 -27.03
CA ILE A 286 4.90 -32.58 -28.17
C ILE A 286 4.87 -31.06 -28.41
N ASP A 287 5.13 -30.73 -29.68
CA ASP A 287 5.34 -29.44 -30.30
C ASP A 287 4.11 -28.51 -30.38
N ALA A 288 4.41 -27.23 -30.57
CA ALA A 288 3.49 -26.16 -30.93
C ALA A 288 3.05 -26.21 -32.41
N PRO A 289 1.83 -25.79 -32.75
CA PRO A 289 1.45 -25.57 -34.14
C PRO A 289 1.80 -24.14 -34.58
N SER A 290 2.64 -24.05 -35.62
CA SER A 290 2.82 -22.88 -36.48
C SER A 290 1.61 -22.72 -37.41
N SER A 291 1.18 -21.48 -37.65
CA SER A 291 0.23 -21.13 -38.71
C SER A 291 0.74 -19.92 -39.48
N SER A 292 1.03 -20.15 -40.75
CA SER A 292 1.51 -19.23 -41.77
C SER A 292 0.36 -18.44 -42.40
N ALA A 293 0.50 -17.11 -42.46
CA ALA A 293 -0.35 -16.24 -43.29
C ALA A 293 0.34 -15.97 -44.65
N PRO A 294 -0.40 -15.97 -45.78
CA PRO A 294 0.17 -15.65 -47.08
C PRO A 294 0.24 -14.14 -47.35
N ALA A 295 1.30 -13.75 -48.06
CA ALA A 295 1.64 -12.40 -48.48
C ALA A 295 0.65 -11.84 -49.50
N ALA A 296 0.28 -10.56 -49.33
CA ALA A 296 -0.43 -9.76 -50.34
C ALA A 296 0.51 -8.69 -50.90
N THR A 297 0.55 -8.66 -52.23
CA THR A 297 1.36 -7.82 -53.11
C THR A 297 0.98 -6.34 -53.05
N VAL A 298 2.00 -5.48 -53.02
CA VAL A 298 1.92 -4.02 -53.12
C VAL A 298 1.82 -3.61 -54.60
N SER A 299 0.89 -2.71 -54.94
CA SER A 299 0.91 -1.97 -56.21
C SER A 299 0.72 -0.48 -55.94
N SER A 300 1.55 0.31 -56.61
CA SER A 300 1.77 1.75 -56.45
C SER A 300 0.89 2.56 -57.41
N ALA A 301 0.22 3.60 -56.92
CA ALA A 301 -0.25 4.71 -57.74
C ALA A 301 -0.41 5.99 -56.91
N ALA A 302 0.13 7.09 -57.43
CA ALA A 302 -0.08 8.48 -57.01
C ALA A 302 -0.27 9.32 -58.29
N PRO A 303 -0.61 10.62 -58.20
CA PRO A 303 -1.79 11.22 -57.58
C PRO A 303 -2.56 12.11 -58.59
N SER A 304 -3.77 12.56 -58.24
CA SER A 304 -4.50 13.58 -59.02
C SER A 304 -5.04 14.69 -58.13
N SER A 305 -4.75 15.92 -58.56
CA SER A 305 -5.11 17.23 -58.02
C SER A 305 -6.54 17.65 -58.35
N THR A 306 -7.19 18.41 -57.46
CA THR A 306 -8.11 19.51 -57.81
C THR A 306 -8.35 20.46 -56.64
N SER A 307 -8.62 21.72 -57.00
CA SER A 307 -8.59 22.93 -56.17
C SER A 307 -9.97 23.48 -55.78
N ALA A 308 -9.97 24.35 -54.76
CA ALA A 308 -10.73 25.60 -54.57
C ALA A 308 -12.13 25.62 -53.90
N ALA A 309 -12.13 26.18 -52.67
CA ALA A 309 -12.84 27.36 -52.14
C ALA A 309 -14.39 27.49 -52.14
N ALA A 310 -14.96 27.84 -50.97
CA ALA A 310 -15.68 29.12 -50.73
C ALA A 310 -16.16 29.28 -49.26
N ASP A 311 -16.13 30.53 -48.81
CA ASP A 311 -16.46 31.08 -47.48
C ASP A 311 -17.90 30.87 -46.98
N SER A 312 -18.05 30.82 -45.65
CA SER A 312 -19.10 31.58 -44.93
C SER A 312 -18.73 31.77 -43.45
N ASN A 313 -18.80 33.01 -42.99
CA ASN A 313 -18.81 33.42 -41.58
C ASN A 313 -20.18 34.10 -41.35
N PRO A 314 -20.82 34.05 -40.15
CA PRO A 314 -20.36 34.92 -39.07
C PRO A 314 -20.60 34.45 -37.60
N THR A 315 -19.70 34.92 -36.74
CA THR A 315 -19.89 35.47 -35.37
C THR A 315 -20.50 34.63 -34.24
N GLY A 316 -19.69 34.48 -33.18
CA GLY A 316 -20.10 34.13 -31.81
C GLY A 316 -19.06 33.22 -31.16
N GLY A 317 -18.14 33.78 -30.36
CA GLY A 317 -16.90 33.13 -29.89
C GLY A 317 -17.10 31.78 -29.16
N PRO A 318 -16.12 30.86 -29.23
CA PRO A 318 -15.50 30.33 -28.00
C PRO A 318 -14.07 29.75 -28.21
N SER A 319 -13.51 29.20 -27.12
CA SER A 319 -12.41 28.23 -27.09
C SER A 319 -12.31 27.31 -28.31
N SER A 320 -11.14 27.23 -28.96
CA SER A 320 -10.88 26.23 -30.01
C SER A 320 -9.58 25.46 -29.75
N GLY A 321 -9.70 24.13 -29.64
CA GLY A 321 -8.65 23.26 -30.17
C GLY A 321 -8.78 23.33 -31.69
N SER A 322 -7.74 23.81 -32.38
CA SER A 322 -7.77 23.90 -33.83
C SER A 322 -7.49 22.52 -34.45
N THR A 323 -8.30 22.12 -35.43
CA THR A 323 -7.98 20.96 -36.27
C THR A 323 -7.07 21.43 -37.40
N GLY A 324 -5.76 21.23 -37.24
CA GLY A 324 -4.75 21.49 -38.28
C GLY A 324 -3.54 22.30 -37.82
N ALA A 325 -2.53 22.39 -38.69
CA ALA A 325 -1.35 23.20 -38.47
C ALA A 325 -1.71 24.69 -38.42
N LEU A 326 -1.44 25.35 -37.29
CA LEU A 326 -1.49 26.81 -37.19
C LEU A 326 -0.22 27.39 -37.83
N SER A 327 -0.40 28.53 -38.49
CA SER A 327 0.66 29.29 -39.15
C SER A 327 0.54 30.75 -38.79
N GLY A 328 1.66 31.46 -38.75
CA GLY A 328 1.70 32.88 -38.37
C GLY A 328 2.03 33.07 -36.89
N PRO A 329 1.79 34.29 -36.36
CA PRO A 329 2.19 34.64 -35.01
C PRO A 329 1.37 33.87 -33.95
N CYS A 330 1.97 33.64 -32.80
CA CYS A 330 1.33 33.03 -31.65
C CYS A 330 1.56 33.88 -30.40
N ASP A 331 0.49 34.08 -29.62
CA ASP A 331 0.44 35.14 -28.62
C ASP A 331 1.10 34.77 -27.28
N SER A 332 1.42 33.49 -27.06
CA SER A 332 2.01 33.01 -25.82
C SER A 332 3.06 31.95 -26.07
N GLU A 333 4.30 32.25 -25.68
CA GLU A 333 5.43 31.33 -25.79
C GLU A 333 5.19 30.01 -25.06
N GLY A 334 5.55 28.91 -25.71
CA GLY A 334 5.33 27.58 -25.18
C GLY A 334 3.88 27.09 -25.28
N MET A 335 2.96 27.87 -25.86
CA MET A 335 1.60 27.41 -26.16
C MET A 335 1.66 26.24 -27.14
N PHE A 336 0.88 25.19 -26.87
CA PHE A 336 0.79 24.03 -27.76
C PHE A 336 -0.49 24.09 -28.59
N ASN A 337 -0.36 23.80 -29.89
CA ASN A 337 -1.48 23.49 -30.78
C ASN A 337 -1.41 21.99 -31.08
N CYS A 338 -2.37 21.24 -30.57
CA CYS A 338 -2.41 19.78 -30.71
C CYS A 338 -3.62 19.39 -31.55
N ASP A 339 -3.43 18.57 -32.59
CA ASP A 339 -4.54 18.04 -33.41
C ASP A 339 -4.93 16.60 -33.03
N GLY A 340 -4.31 16.06 -31.97
CA GLY A 340 -4.53 14.70 -31.48
C GLY A 340 -3.56 13.66 -32.04
N THR A 341 -2.83 13.95 -33.11
CA THR A 341 -1.79 13.06 -33.68
C THR A 341 -0.43 13.75 -33.82
N SER A 342 -0.44 15.08 -33.79
CA SER A 342 0.69 15.96 -33.96
C SER A 342 0.53 17.18 -33.05
N TYR A 343 1.63 17.86 -32.78
CA TYR A 343 1.70 19.08 -32.00
C TYR A 343 2.55 20.13 -32.71
N GLN A 344 2.20 21.39 -32.53
CA GLN A 344 3.08 22.53 -32.72
C GLN A 344 3.25 23.22 -31.39
N GLN A 345 4.41 23.81 -31.19
CA GLN A 345 4.63 24.70 -30.09
C GLN A 345 4.78 26.11 -30.64
N CYS A 346 4.24 27.09 -29.94
CA CYS A 346 4.57 28.48 -30.12
C CYS A 346 6.01 28.67 -29.66
N ALA A 347 6.91 28.92 -30.61
CA ALA A 347 8.31 29.12 -30.34
C ALA A 347 8.82 30.33 -31.13
N SER A 348 9.19 31.38 -30.41
CA SER A 348 9.65 32.66 -30.97
C SER A 348 8.56 33.42 -31.70
N GLY A 349 7.40 33.54 -31.06
CA GLY A 349 6.25 34.30 -31.53
C GLY A 349 5.62 33.72 -32.78
N ALA A 350 6.03 32.53 -33.23
CA ALA A 350 5.46 31.81 -34.36
C ALA A 350 5.28 30.33 -34.04
N TRP A 351 4.30 29.70 -34.70
CA TRP A 351 4.08 28.27 -34.61
C TRP A 351 5.22 27.48 -35.28
N THR A 352 5.75 26.46 -34.60
CA THR A 352 6.69 25.52 -35.20
C THR A 352 6.03 24.72 -36.32
N ALA A 353 6.84 24.03 -37.13
CA ALA A 353 6.31 22.98 -38.00
C ALA A 353 5.59 21.92 -37.14
N MET A 354 4.47 21.39 -37.64
CA MET A 354 3.77 20.26 -37.01
C MET A 354 4.74 19.12 -36.79
N GLN A 355 4.96 18.78 -35.53
CA GLN A 355 5.72 17.63 -35.10
C GLN A 355 4.73 16.51 -34.78
N PRO A 356 4.93 15.28 -35.27
CA PRO A 356 4.13 14.16 -34.80
C PRO A 356 4.31 13.99 -33.29
N LEU A 357 3.22 13.68 -32.58
CA LEU A 357 3.32 13.13 -31.22
C LEU A 357 4.19 11.85 -31.28
N PRO A 358 4.82 11.41 -30.16
CA PRO A 358 5.69 10.25 -30.15
C PRO A 358 5.11 9.08 -30.94
N ALA A 359 5.73 8.79 -32.09
CA ALA A 359 5.15 7.95 -33.14
C ALA A 359 4.78 6.54 -32.66
N VAL A 360 5.40 6.05 -31.58
CA VAL A 360 5.09 4.74 -30.96
C VAL A 360 3.63 4.58 -30.54
N LEU A 361 2.91 5.67 -30.24
CA LEU A 361 1.52 5.59 -29.78
C LEU A 361 0.48 5.73 -30.89
N THR A 362 0.89 6.22 -32.07
CA THR A 362 -0.02 6.56 -33.18
C THR A 362 0.35 5.89 -34.51
N ASP A 363 1.55 5.31 -34.61
CA ASP A 363 2.00 4.53 -35.75
C ASP A 363 1.43 3.11 -35.68
N SER A 364 0.54 2.79 -36.63
CA SER A 364 -0.13 1.50 -36.72
C SER A 364 0.81 0.31 -36.93
N ARG A 365 2.10 0.55 -37.23
CA ARG A 365 3.15 -0.48 -37.34
C ARG A 365 3.68 -0.93 -35.98
N ILE A 366 3.38 -0.19 -34.91
CA ILE A 366 3.93 -0.43 -33.57
C ILE A 366 2.82 -0.96 -32.67
N ASN A 367 3.04 -2.15 -32.12
CA ASN A 367 2.15 -2.74 -31.14
C ASN A 367 2.66 -2.43 -29.72
N LEU A 368 1.96 -1.54 -29.01
CA LEU A 368 2.27 -1.25 -27.62
C LEU A 368 1.46 -2.14 -26.66
N MET A 369 2.18 -2.88 -25.82
CA MET A 369 1.59 -3.65 -24.73
C MET A 369 2.05 -3.10 -23.38
N ILE A 370 1.10 -2.65 -22.57
CA ILE A 370 1.38 -2.20 -21.19
C ILE A 370 1.20 -3.39 -20.25
N HIS A 371 2.23 -3.64 -19.43
CA HIS A 371 2.24 -4.72 -18.45
C HIS A 371 2.25 -4.12 -17.04
N PRO A 372 1.15 -4.23 -16.27
CA PRO A 372 1.16 -3.83 -14.87
C PRO A 372 2.14 -4.71 -14.09
N VAL A 373 3.08 -4.09 -13.37
CA VAL A 373 4.11 -4.75 -12.57
C VAL A 373 4.35 -4.01 -11.27
N LEU A 374 4.80 -4.71 -10.22
CA LEU A 374 5.05 -4.11 -8.91
C LEU A 374 6.52 -3.68 -8.77
N ILE A 375 6.79 -2.37 -8.89
CA ILE A 375 8.14 -1.80 -8.80
C ILE A 375 8.87 -2.17 -7.49
N GLY A 376 8.15 -2.24 -6.37
CA GLY A 376 8.74 -2.63 -5.08
C GLY A 376 9.34 -4.02 -5.11
N ALA A 377 8.68 -4.98 -5.78
CA ALA A 377 9.18 -6.34 -5.95
C ALA A 377 10.30 -6.42 -7.00
N ILE A 378 10.28 -5.59 -8.05
CA ILE A 378 11.39 -5.47 -9.01
C ILE A 378 12.66 -4.97 -8.30
N ASN A 379 12.55 -3.92 -7.50
CA ASN A 379 13.68 -3.38 -6.74
C ASN A 379 14.25 -4.43 -5.78
N ALA A 380 13.40 -5.12 -5.04
CA ALA A 380 13.81 -6.20 -4.14
C ALA A 380 14.48 -7.36 -4.89
N GLY A 381 13.86 -7.86 -5.95
CA GLY A 381 14.33 -9.02 -6.72
C GLY A 381 15.62 -8.77 -7.51
N SER A 382 15.89 -7.52 -7.90
CA SER A 382 17.12 -7.12 -8.59
C SER A 382 18.24 -6.65 -7.65
N GLY A 383 17.96 -6.50 -6.35
CA GLY A 383 18.89 -5.89 -5.39
C GLY A 383 19.07 -4.38 -5.55
N ASN A 384 18.22 -3.72 -6.35
CA ASN A 384 18.27 -2.28 -6.57
C ASN A 384 17.71 -1.52 -5.36
N LYS A 385 18.15 -0.26 -5.19
CA LYS A 385 17.64 0.66 -4.17
C LYS A 385 16.96 1.86 -4.83
N PRO A 386 15.83 2.35 -4.28
CA PRO A 386 15.18 3.52 -4.86
C PRO A 386 16.09 4.76 -4.86
N PRO A 387 16.09 5.57 -5.94
CA PRO A 387 17.06 6.65 -6.10
C PRO A 387 16.98 7.71 -5.00
N TRP A 388 15.78 8.01 -4.50
CA TRP A 388 15.57 8.99 -3.43
C TRP A 388 16.14 8.57 -2.07
N THR A 389 16.55 7.30 -1.89
CA THR A 389 17.26 6.86 -0.68
C THR A 389 18.71 7.35 -0.63
N VAL A 390 19.22 7.90 -1.74
CA VAL A 390 20.53 8.54 -1.83
C VAL A 390 20.34 10.06 -1.84
N PRO A 391 20.78 10.81 -0.81
CA PRO A 391 20.49 12.25 -0.69
C PRO A 391 20.85 13.08 -1.93
N ALA A 392 22.01 12.83 -2.54
CA ALA A 392 22.43 13.53 -3.76
C ALA A 392 21.48 13.28 -4.95
N LYS A 393 20.95 12.06 -5.08
CA LYS A 393 19.98 11.71 -6.13
C LYS A 393 18.60 12.28 -5.84
N ALA A 394 18.21 12.37 -4.57
CA ALA A 394 16.96 13.02 -4.16
C ALA A 394 16.96 14.51 -4.56
N THR A 395 18.02 15.26 -4.22
CA THR A 395 18.16 16.68 -4.60
C THR A 395 18.18 16.89 -6.11
N TYR A 396 18.85 16.01 -6.87
CA TYR A 396 18.80 16.05 -8.33
C TYR A 396 17.39 15.77 -8.86
N GLY A 397 16.71 14.79 -8.27
CA GLY A 397 15.38 14.34 -8.67
C GLY A 397 14.34 15.46 -8.64
N ASP A 398 14.40 16.37 -7.67
CA ASP A 398 13.49 17.51 -7.60
C ASP A 398 13.63 18.43 -8.83
N LEU A 399 14.86 18.73 -9.24
CA LEU A 399 15.15 19.55 -10.40
C LEU A 399 14.77 18.85 -11.70
N ASP A 400 15.04 17.55 -11.78
CA ASP A 400 14.78 16.73 -12.96
C ASP A 400 13.29 16.49 -13.18
N PHE A 401 12.53 16.24 -12.10
CA PHE A 401 11.08 16.11 -12.13
C PHE A 401 10.41 17.36 -12.71
N GLU A 402 10.85 18.54 -12.28
CA GLU A 402 10.33 19.81 -12.79
C GLU A 402 10.71 20.06 -14.27
N ARG A 403 11.89 19.63 -14.71
CA ARG A 403 12.26 19.68 -16.14
C ARG A 403 11.41 18.71 -16.96
N ALA A 404 11.25 17.47 -16.49
CA ALA A 404 10.48 16.43 -17.16
C ALA A 404 9.03 16.86 -17.36
N LYS A 405 8.37 17.37 -16.32
CA LYS A 405 6.99 17.89 -16.40
C LYS A 405 6.83 19.00 -17.42
N ARG A 406 7.75 19.97 -17.44
CA ARG A 406 7.74 21.05 -18.43
C ARG A 406 7.93 20.53 -19.85
N ALA A 407 8.82 19.55 -20.03
CA ALA A 407 9.11 18.97 -21.34
C ALA A 407 7.90 18.23 -21.94
N VAL A 408 7.04 17.63 -21.10
CA VAL A 408 5.84 16.90 -21.56
C VAL A 408 4.54 17.70 -21.40
N GLY A 409 4.61 18.96 -20.98
CA GLY A 409 3.42 19.83 -20.84
C GLY A 409 2.45 19.42 -19.73
N LEU A 410 2.94 18.78 -18.65
CA LEU A 410 2.12 18.31 -17.52
C LEU A 410 2.46 19.05 -16.21
N PRO A 411 2.17 20.37 -16.11
CA PRO A 411 2.53 21.18 -14.95
C PRO A 411 1.80 20.76 -13.66
N GLU A 412 0.65 20.09 -13.78
CA GLU A 412 -0.18 19.65 -12.66
C GLU A 412 0.39 18.46 -11.88
N LEU A 413 1.35 17.72 -12.45
CA LEU A 413 1.90 16.54 -11.76
C LEU A 413 2.69 16.97 -10.53
N SER A 414 2.50 16.29 -9.41
CA SER A 414 3.26 16.52 -8.19
C SER A 414 3.34 15.24 -7.39
N VAL A 415 4.40 15.10 -6.59
CA VAL A 415 4.57 13.92 -5.74
C VAL A 415 3.46 13.92 -4.68
N PRO A 416 2.61 12.88 -4.61
CA PRO A 416 1.58 12.82 -3.60
C PRO A 416 2.20 12.45 -2.25
N GLY A 417 1.97 13.30 -1.25
CA GLY A 417 2.33 13.06 0.16
C GLY A 417 3.66 12.31 0.38
N ASN A 418 3.62 11.24 1.17
CA ASN A 418 4.76 10.32 1.29
C ASN A 418 4.68 9.24 0.20
N LEU A 419 5.51 9.40 -0.84
CA LEU A 419 5.63 8.46 -1.96
C LEU A 419 6.04 7.04 -1.55
N MET A 420 6.77 6.85 -0.45
CA MET A 420 7.14 5.51 0.05
C MET A 420 5.95 4.74 0.60
N VAL A 421 5.00 5.47 1.17
CA VAL A 421 3.74 4.89 1.66
C VAL A 421 2.83 4.70 0.46
N LEU A 422 2.51 5.77 -0.26
CA LEU A 422 1.55 5.79 -1.36
C LEU A 422 1.99 4.96 -2.58
N GLY A 423 3.28 4.64 -2.71
CA GLY A 423 3.82 3.77 -3.76
C GLY A 423 3.45 2.27 -3.63
N ARG A 424 2.68 1.88 -2.62
CA ARG A 424 2.13 0.51 -2.44
C ARG A 424 0.92 0.28 -3.35
N THR A 425 1.19 0.16 -4.65
CA THR A 425 0.19 0.15 -5.72
C THR A 425 -0.38 -1.24 -6.05
N GLN A 426 -0.40 -2.19 -5.11
CA GLN A 426 -0.85 -3.55 -5.40
C GLN A 426 -2.30 -3.62 -5.89
N ILE A 427 -3.23 -2.90 -5.25
CA ILE A 427 -4.65 -2.90 -5.64
C ILE A 427 -4.85 -2.37 -7.07
N PRO A 428 -4.39 -1.15 -7.43
CA PRO A 428 -4.59 -0.61 -8.77
C PRO A 428 -3.89 -1.45 -9.85
N LEU A 429 -2.74 -2.06 -9.54
CA LEU A 429 -2.06 -2.96 -10.48
C LEU A 429 -2.86 -4.25 -10.73
N ARG A 430 -3.48 -4.85 -9.69
CA ARG A 430 -4.36 -6.02 -9.84
C ARG A 430 -5.65 -5.66 -10.58
N THR A 431 -6.22 -4.49 -10.30
CA THR A 431 -7.34 -3.90 -11.05
C THR A 431 -7.02 -3.82 -12.53
N LEU A 432 -5.84 -3.32 -12.91
CA LEU A 432 -5.40 -3.24 -14.30
C LEU A 432 -5.30 -4.60 -14.98
N HIS A 433 -4.90 -5.66 -14.27
CA HIS A 433 -4.93 -7.02 -14.83
C HIS A 433 -6.35 -7.49 -15.12
N TYR A 434 -7.29 -7.31 -14.19
CA TYR A 434 -8.70 -7.68 -14.43
C TYR A 434 -9.31 -6.89 -15.59
N ILE A 435 -9.08 -5.58 -15.63
CA ILE A 435 -9.62 -4.73 -16.69
C ILE A 435 -9.08 -5.14 -18.06
N ARG A 436 -7.78 -5.45 -18.15
CA ARG A 436 -7.17 -5.94 -19.40
C ARG A 436 -7.81 -7.24 -19.89
N ASP A 437 -8.15 -8.15 -18.98
CA ASP A 437 -8.63 -9.48 -19.34
C ASP A 437 -10.15 -9.49 -19.67
N HIS A 438 -10.92 -8.49 -19.19
CA HIS A 438 -12.38 -8.49 -19.27
C HIS A 438 -13.02 -7.29 -19.98
N PHE A 439 -12.27 -6.23 -20.28
CA PHE A 439 -12.81 -5.01 -20.91
C PHE A 439 -12.07 -4.69 -22.21
N PRO A 440 -12.67 -3.88 -23.11
CA PRO A 440 -12.00 -3.46 -24.34
C PRO A 440 -10.68 -2.75 -24.07
N ALA A 441 -9.72 -2.89 -25.00
CA ALA A 441 -8.39 -2.28 -24.89
C ALA A 441 -8.42 -0.77 -24.61
N GLY A 442 -9.38 -0.05 -25.21
CA GLY A 442 -9.59 1.38 -24.93
C GLY A 442 -9.90 1.65 -23.46
N ALA A 443 -10.77 0.87 -22.83
CA ALA A 443 -11.09 1.02 -21.42
C ALA A 443 -9.88 0.72 -20.52
N TYR A 444 -9.07 -0.28 -20.88
CA TYR A 444 -7.82 -0.58 -20.19
C TYR A 444 -6.82 0.59 -20.26
N LEU A 445 -6.57 1.13 -21.45
CA LEU A 445 -5.64 2.25 -21.64
C LEU A 445 -6.12 3.53 -20.96
N THR A 446 -7.40 3.85 -21.07
CA THR A 446 -8.02 4.98 -20.35
C THR A 446 -7.89 4.79 -18.85
N THR A 447 -8.13 3.59 -18.33
CA THR A 447 -7.98 3.32 -16.89
C THR A 447 -6.53 3.45 -16.44
N PHE A 448 -5.58 2.90 -17.21
CA PHE A 448 -4.15 3.07 -16.92
C PHE A 448 -3.76 4.54 -16.84
N HIS A 449 -4.14 5.34 -17.84
CA HIS A 449 -3.87 6.77 -17.87
C HIS A 449 -4.54 7.49 -16.70
N TYR A 450 -5.81 7.21 -16.43
CA TYR A 450 -6.54 7.86 -15.36
C TYR A 450 -5.99 7.51 -13.98
N LEU A 451 -5.55 6.28 -13.72
CA LEU A 451 -4.92 5.93 -12.43
C LEU A 451 -3.63 6.72 -12.19
N PHE A 452 -2.85 7.02 -13.23
CA PHE A 452 -1.72 7.95 -13.13
C PHE A 452 -2.18 9.38 -12.82
N HIS A 453 -3.23 9.87 -13.49
CA HIS A 453 -3.81 11.17 -13.21
C HIS A 453 -4.33 11.27 -11.76
N ALA A 454 -5.08 10.26 -11.32
CA ALA A 454 -5.60 10.13 -9.97
C ALA A 454 -4.47 10.17 -8.92
N PHE A 455 -3.37 9.47 -9.18
CA PHE A 455 -2.25 9.42 -8.24
C PHE A 455 -1.39 10.70 -8.23
N TRP A 456 -0.94 11.15 -9.40
CA TRP A 456 0.07 12.22 -9.52
C TRP A 456 -0.51 13.62 -9.60
N ALA A 457 -1.76 13.78 -10.01
CA ALA A 457 -2.40 15.10 -10.13
C ALA A 457 -3.50 15.32 -9.09
N LEU A 458 -4.31 14.29 -8.80
CA LEU A 458 -5.44 14.41 -7.86
C LEU A 458 -5.10 13.92 -6.44
N HIS A 459 -3.97 13.22 -6.28
CA HIS A 459 -3.49 12.64 -5.02
C HIS A 459 -4.53 11.71 -4.34
N ILE A 460 -5.31 10.98 -5.14
CA ILE A 460 -6.22 9.94 -4.64
C ILE A 460 -5.37 8.80 -4.06
N ASP A 461 -5.73 8.34 -2.85
CA ASP A 461 -5.06 7.22 -2.19
C ASP A 461 -5.43 5.88 -2.85
N LEU A 462 -4.67 5.52 -3.88
CA LEU A 462 -4.83 4.24 -4.58
C LEU A 462 -4.29 3.03 -3.81
N MET A 463 -3.83 3.18 -2.56
CA MET A 463 -3.52 2.02 -1.72
C MET A 463 -4.78 1.36 -1.13
N SER A 464 -5.84 2.15 -0.97
CA SER A 464 -7.09 1.72 -0.36
C SER A 464 -8.08 1.20 -1.40
N ALA A 465 -8.96 0.29 -1.00
CA ALA A 465 -10.01 -0.19 -1.89
C ALA A 465 -10.97 0.96 -2.26
N GLU A 466 -11.23 1.84 -1.29
CA GLU A 466 -12.09 3.01 -1.41
C GLU A 466 -11.51 4.06 -2.37
N GLY A 467 -10.20 4.28 -2.33
CA GLY A 467 -9.55 5.21 -3.26
C GLY A 467 -9.50 4.67 -4.68
N VAL A 468 -9.31 3.35 -4.85
CA VAL A 468 -9.44 2.71 -6.17
C VAL A 468 -10.89 2.72 -6.65
N GLU A 469 -11.87 2.47 -5.77
CA GLU A 469 -13.30 2.58 -6.07
C GLU A 469 -13.66 3.97 -6.58
N ARG A 470 -13.24 4.99 -5.83
CA ARG A 470 -13.43 6.40 -6.19
C ARG A 470 -12.78 6.69 -7.55
N ALA A 471 -11.52 6.32 -7.74
CA ALA A 471 -10.82 6.58 -8.98
C ALA A 471 -11.49 5.90 -10.18
N LEU A 472 -11.95 4.65 -10.04
CA LEU A 472 -12.65 3.93 -11.11
C LEU A 472 -14.05 4.49 -11.40
N GLY A 473 -14.76 4.93 -10.36
CA GLY A 473 -16.08 5.56 -10.50
C GLY A 473 -16.04 6.97 -11.08
N GLU A 474 -14.91 7.68 -10.91
CA GLU A 474 -14.73 9.05 -11.40
C GLU A 474 -14.12 9.13 -12.80
N ILE A 475 -13.75 8.01 -13.45
CA ILE A 475 -13.17 8.03 -14.80
C ILE A 475 -14.19 8.55 -15.82
N PRO A 476 -13.96 9.72 -16.45
CA PRO A 476 -14.86 10.21 -17.49
C PRO A 476 -14.81 9.31 -18.73
N SER A 477 -15.96 9.03 -19.33
CA SER A 477 -16.01 8.41 -20.65
C SER A 477 -15.31 9.33 -21.66
N GLY A 478 -14.35 8.78 -22.43
CA GLY A 478 -13.56 9.57 -23.38
C GLY A 478 -12.40 10.36 -22.75
N PHE A 479 -12.00 10.04 -21.51
CA PHE A 479 -10.84 10.65 -20.90
C PHE A 479 -9.55 10.41 -21.71
N ALA A 480 -8.89 11.50 -22.07
CA ALA A 480 -7.62 11.57 -22.79
C ALA A 480 -6.59 12.49 -22.10
N GLY A 481 -6.87 12.93 -20.86
CA GLY A 481 -6.04 13.89 -20.11
C GLY A 481 -6.89 14.83 -19.26
N LYS A 482 -6.23 15.67 -18.46
CA LYS A 482 -6.89 16.62 -17.56
C LYS A 482 -7.92 17.48 -18.33
N GLY A 483 -9.15 17.53 -17.81
CA GLY A 483 -10.23 18.35 -18.37
C GLY A 483 -10.91 17.78 -19.62
N THR A 484 -10.61 16.54 -20.00
CA THR A 484 -11.23 15.86 -21.15
C THR A 484 -12.22 14.77 -20.70
N GLY A 485 -13.12 14.37 -21.61
CA GLY A 485 -14.15 13.37 -21.37
C GLY A 485 -15.41 13.94 -20.71
N ASP A 486 -16.43 13.09 -20.59
CA ASP A 486 -17.72 13.45 -20.00
C ASP A 486 -17.81 12.93 -18.56
N ALA A 487 -17.66 13.83 -17.57
CA ALA A 487 -17.74 13.49 -16.15
C ALA A 487 -19.16 13.06 -15.72
N ALA A 488 -20.20 13.45 -16.45
CA ALA A 488 -21.56 12.99 -16.19
C ALA A 488 -21.78 11.54 -16.65
N ARG A 489 -20.86 11.01 -17.46
CA ARG A 489 -20.89 9.64 -17.98
C ARG A 489 -19.60 8.89 -17.60
N PRO A 490 -19.58 8.23 -16.43
CA PRO A 490 -18.45 7.40 -16.02
C PRO A 490 -18.14 6.27 -17.02
N LEU A 491 -16.86 5.89 -17.12
CA LEU A 491 -16.39 4.78 -17.95
C LEU A 491 -16.94 3.43 -17.47
N PHE A 492 -17.05 3.26 -16.16
CA PHE A 492 -17.57 2.06 -15.52
C PHE A 492 -18.85 2.37 -14.73
N THR A 493 -19.81 1.45 -14.79
CA THR A 493 -20.97 1.50 -13.90
C THR A 493 -20.56 1.11 -12.47
N PRO A 494 -21.32 1.53 -11.42
CA PRO A 494 -21.02 1.14 -10.04
C PRO A 494 -20.91 -0.38 -9.83
N ALA A 495 -21.75 -1.16 -10.53
CA ALA A 495 -21.69 -2.62 -10.50
C ALA A 495 -20.36 -3.15 -11.07
N GLN A 496 -19.89 -2.61 -12.20
CA GLN A 496 -18.61 -2.98 -12.80
C GLN A 496 -17.43 -2.60 -11.90
N VAL A 497 -17.49 -1.44 -11.24
CA VAL A 497 -16.47 -1.05 -10.24
C VAL A 497 -16.40 -2.07 -9.11
N GLY A 498 -17.56 -2.47 -8.56
CA GLY A 498 -17.63 -3.51 -7.53
C GLY A 498 -17.07 -4.87 -7.99
N ASP A 499 -17.33 -5.26 -9.24
CA ASP A 499 -16.77 -6.49 -9.83
C ASP A 499 -15.24 -6.42 -9.97
N VAL A 500 -14.72 -5.29 -10.43
CA VAL A 500 -13.28 -5.03 -10.57
C VAL A 500 -12.58 -5.12 -9.22
N LEU A 501 -13.12 -4.47 -8.18
CA LEU A 501 -12.51 -4.47 -6.84
C LEU A 501 -12.52 -5.86 -6.20
N ARG A 502 -13.64 -6.58 -6.33
CA ARG A 502 -13.74 -7.96 -5.85
C ARG A 502 -12.74 -8.87 -6.56
N ALA A 503 -12.58 -8.71 -7.87
CA ALA A 503 -11.60 -9.47 -8.64
C ALA A 503 -10.15 -9.09 -8.25
N ALA A 504 -9.84 -7.82 -8.01
CA ALA A 504 -8.52 -7.37 -7.58
C ALA A 504 -8.10 -7.98 -6.22
N GLY A 505 -9.07 -8.33 -5.36
CA GLY A 505 -8.84 -9.05 -4.10
C GLY A 505 -8.61 -10.57 -4.26
N SER A 506 -8.96 -11.15 -5.41
CA SER A 506 -8.90 -12.60 -5.66
C SER A 506 -7.47 -13.13 -5.82
N GLN A 507 -7.30 -14.43 -5.59
CA GLN A 507 -6.00 -15.09 -5.79
C GLN A 507 -5.55 -15.03 -7.25
N THR A 508 -6.47 -15.18 -8.21
CA THR A 508 -6.20 -15.11 -9.64
C THR A 508 -5.43 -13.85 -10.02
N TYR A 509 -5.85 -12.69 -9.53
CA TYR A 509 -5.22 -11.41 -9.89
C TYR A 509 -4.02 -11.05 -9.01
N LYS A 510 -3.94 -11.60 -7.79
CA LYS A 510 -2.68 -11.61 -7.02
C LYS A 510 -1.58 -12.36 -7.78
N ASP A 511 -1.90 -13.54 -8.30
CA ASP A 511 -0.98 -14.37 -9.07
C ASP A 511 -0.64 -13.75 -10.43
N ALA A 512 -1.61 -13.10 -11.09
CA ALA A 512 -1.36 -12.38 -12.34
C ALA A 512 -0.33 -11.25 -12.17
N LEU A 513 -0.47 -10.44 -11.10
CA LEU A 513 0.50 -9.38 -10.79
C LEU A 513 1.87 -9.95 -10.45
N LYS A 514 1.91 -11.04 -9.65
CA LYS A 514 3.17 -11.72 -9.34
C LYS A 514 3.84 -12.23 -10.62
N LYS A 515 3.12 -12.94 -11.47
CA LYS A 515 3.62 -13.49 -12.73
C LYS A 515 4.15 -12.40 -13.67
N GLY A 516 3.42 -11.29 -13.81
CA GLY A 516 3.88 -10.15 -14.62
C GLY A 516 5.17 -9.54 -14.09
N THR A 517 5.29 -9.43 -12.76
CA THR A 517 6.48 -8.89 -12.09
C THR A 517 7.68 -9.84 -12.18
N ASP A 518 7.45 -11.15 -11.99
CA ASP A 518 8.49 -12.18 -12.13
C ASP A 518 9.02 -12.23 -13.58
N GLU A 519 8.15 -12.06 -14.57
CA GLU A 519 8.56 -12.00 -15.98
C GLU A 519 9.43 -10.77 -16.28
N ALA A 520 9.12 -9.61 -15.69
CA ALA A 520 9.97 -8.42 -15.81
C ALA A 520 11.36 -8.66 -15.20
N LEU A 521 11.42 -9.25 -13.99
CA LEU A 521 12.68 -9.64 -13.34
C LEU A 521 13.47 -10.65 -14.19
N ARG A 522 12.80 -11.66 -14.75
CA ARG A 522 13.41 -12.65 -15.64
C ARG A 522 14.02 -12.02 -16.89
N ARG A 523 13.45 -10.90 -17.36
CA ARG A 523 13.98 -10.09 -18.47
C ARG A 523 15.03 -9.07 -18.04
N GLY A 524 15.47 -9.10 -16.78
CA GLY A 524 16.54 -8.25 -16.26
C GLY A 524 16.09 -6.89 -15.75
N ALA A 525 14.79 -6.67 -15.56
CA ALA A 525 14.30 -5.39 -15.02
C ALA A 525 14.86 -5.14 -13.62
N PHE A 526 15.43 -3.96 -13.42
CA PHE A 526 15.89 -3.47 -12.11
C PHE A 526 15.13 -2.22 -11.64
N GLY A 527 14.17 -1.75 -12.44
CA GLY A 527 13.32 -0.60 -12.13
C GLY A 527 12.24 -0.43 -13.20
N CYS A 528 11.46 0.65 -13.10
CA CYS A 528 10.43 1.01 -14.07
C CYS A 528 10.59 2.46 -14.58
N PRO A 529 10.14 2.76 -15.82
CA PRO A 529 9.63 1.81 -16.80
C PRO A 529 10.74 0.92 -17.39
N TRP A 530 10.40 -0.33 -17.67
CA TRP A 530 11.24 -1.30 -18.39
C TRP A 530 10.55 -1.66 -19.70
N LEU A 531 11.18 -1.28 -20.81
CA LEU A 531 10.62 -1.38 -22.15
C LEU A 531 11.31 -2.53 -22.87
N TRP A 532 10.55 -3.59 -23.18
CA TRP A 532 11.07 -4.70 -23.99
C TRP A 532 10.63 -4.50 -25.44
N VAL A 533 11.58 -4.17 -26.32
CA VAL A 533 11.28 -3.77 -27.69
C VAL A 533 11.72 -4.88 -28.64
N THR A 534 10.86 -5.23 -29.59
CA THR A 534 11.15 -6.20 -30.66
C THR A 534 11.05 -5.48 -31.99
N ASN A 535 12.08 -5.56 -32.84
CA ASN A 535 12.09 -4.92 -34.16
C ASN A 535 11.50 -5.82 -35.26
N ALA A 536 11.47 -5.33 -36.49
CA ALA A 536 10.90 -6.05 -37.64
C ALA A 536 11.66 -7.34 -38.01
N GLU A 537 12.94 -7.46 -37.63
CA GLU A 537 13.72 -8.69 -37.81
C GLU A 537 13.50 -9.72 -36.68
N GLY A 538 12.67 -9.40 -35.68
CA GLY A 538 12.43 -10.25 -34.51
C GLY A 538 13.54 -10.17 -33.46
N LYS A 539 14.53 -9.28 -33.61
CA LYS A 539 15.52 -9.00 -32.58
C LYS A 539 14.83 -8.24 -31.45
N ALA A 540 15.11 -8.59 -30.20
CA ALA A 540 14.54 -7.92 -29.04
C ALA A 540 15.59 -7.55 -27.99
N GLU A 541 15.47 -6.35 -27.42
CA GLU A 541 16.35 -5.86 -26.36
C GLU A 541 15.63 -4.88 -25.40
N PRO A 542 16.12 -4.74 -24.15
CA PRO A 542 15.50 -3.88 -23.15
C PRO A 542 16.01 -2.42 -23.19
N PHE A 543 15.12 -1.49 -22.86
CA PHE A 543 15.42 -0.08 -22.59
C PHE A 543 14.83 0.32 -21.23
N PHE A 544 15.58 1.09 -20.43
CA PHE A 544 15.15 1.54 -19.11
C PHE A 544 15.00 3.05 -19.06
N GLY A 545 13.90 3.51 -18.46
CA GLY A 545 13.61 4.94 -18.26
C GLY A 545 12.67 5.53 -19.30
N SER A 546 12.27 6.78 -19.07
CA SER A 546 11.37 7.56 -19.95
C SER A 546 12.13 8.38 -21.01
N ASP A 547 13.45 8.26 -21.05
CA ASP A 547 14.41 9.16 -21.68
C ASP A 547 15.32 8.42 -22.68
N ARG A 548 14.84 7.28 -23.21
CA ARG A 548 15.56 6.42 -24.18
C ARG A 548 14.87 6.29 -25.54
N TRP A 549 13.90 7.17 -25.83
CA TRP A 549 13.10 7.07 -27.04
C TRP A 549 13.91 7.13 -28.34
N HIS A 550 14.97 7.94 -28.42
CA HIS A 550 15.86 7.99 -29.58
C HIS A 550 16.51 6.63 -29.88
N TYR A 551 17.03 5.93 -28.86
CA TYR A 551 17.55 4.57 -29.03
C TYR A 551 16.48 3.58 -29.45
N ILE A 552 15.26 3.70 -28.93
CA ILE A 552 14.13 2.85 -29.31
C ILE A 552 13.75 3.08 -30.78
N TYR A 553 13.71 4.33 -31.23
CA TYR A 553 13.40 4.67 -32.61
C TYR A 553 14.48 4.15 -33.56
N GLU A 554 15.75 4.33 -33.22
CA GLU A 554 16.87 3.76 -33.97
C GLU A 554 16.78 2.24 -34.05
N PHE A 555 16.53 1.56 -32.93
CA PHE A 555 16.39 0.10 -32.87
C PHE A 555 15.23 -0.44 -33.71
N LEU A 556 14.12 0.31 -33.77
CA LEU A 556 12.95 0.00 -34.59
C LEU A 556 13.11 0.42 -36.07
N GLY A 557 14.20 1.09 -36.44
CA GLY A 557 14.40 1.63 -37.79
C GLY A 557 13.42 2.75 -38.14
N LEU A 558 12.92 3.49 -37.14
CA LEU A 558 11.98 4.59 -37.33
C LEU A 558 12.75 5.90 -37.57
N PRO A 559 12.28 6.75 -38.51
CA PRO A 559 12.87 8.06 -38.69
C PRO A 559 12.59 8.92 -37.45
N TYR A 560 13.63 9.55 -36.91
CA TYR A 560 13.52 10.48 -35.79
C TYR A 560 14.53 11.63 -35.92
N GLN A 561 14.27 12.73 -35.21
CA GLN A 561 15.21 13.83 -35.00
C GLN A 561 15.65 13.78 -33.53
N ASP A 562 16.95 13.63 -33.26
CA ASP A 562 17.48 13.49 -31.90
C ASP A 562 17.45 14.83 -31.13
N VAL A 563 18.40 15.72 -31.44
CA VAL A 563 18.46 17.07 -30.87
C VAL A 563 18.81 18.07 -31.97
N ALA A 564 18.04 19.16 -32.05
CA ALA A 564 18.32 20.28 -32.93
C ALA A 564 18.45 21.57 -32.12
N LEU A 565 19.65 22.17 -32.12
CA LEU A 565 19.86 23.48 -31.54
C LEU A 565 19.32 24.54 -32.50
N LEU A 566 18.32 25.29 -32.05
CA LEU A 566 17.77 26.39 -32.83
C LEU A 566 18.68 27.64 -32.72
N PRO A 567 18.71 28.51 -33.74
CA PRO A 567 19.44 29.77 -33.68
C PRO A 567 18.99 30.64 -32.50
N PRO A 568 19.90 31.40 -31.86
CA PRO A 568 19.53 32.32 -30.78
C PRO A 568 18.56 33.39 -31.28
N ARG A 569 17.58 33.77 -30.43
CA ARG A 569 16.69 34.92 -30.71
C ARG A 569 17.53 36.18 -30.91
N LYS A 570 17.22 36.96 -31.95
CA LYS A 570 17.57 38.38 -31.92
C LYS A 570 16.66 39.04 -30.87
N PRO A 571 17.20 39.85 -29.94
CA PRO A 571 16.34 40.60 -29.02
C PRO A 571 15.38 41.45 -29.84
N GLU A 572 14.08 41.37 -29.52
CA GLU A 572 13.10 42.29 -30.08
C GLU A 572 13.52 43.70 -29.71
N VAL A 573 13.77 44.53 -30.74
CA VAL A 573 13.86 45.97 -30.57
C VAL A 573 12.46 46.39 -30.17
N ALA A 574 12.25 46.66 -28.89
CA ALA A 574 11.03 47.29 -28.42
C ALA A 574 10.90 48.62 -29.16
N ASP A 575 9.96 48.70 -30.10
CA ASP A 575 9.65 49.95 -30.79
C ASP A 575 9.10 50.93 -29.77
N SER A 576 10.00 51.73 -29.20
CA SER A 576 9.69 52.86 -28.35
C SER A 576 9.32 54.06 -29.22
N LYS A 577 8.12 54.06 -29.82
CA LYS A 577 7.49 55.23 -30.48
C LYS A 577 5.99 54.95 -30.58
N LEU A 578 5.06 55.89 -30.40
CA LEU A 578 5.03 57.25 -29.84
C LEU A 578 3.54 57.53 -29.56
#